data_AF-X1AIU5-F1
#
_entry.id   AF-X1AIU5-F1
#
_cell.length_a   1.000
_cell.length_b   1.000
_cell.length_c   1.000
_cell.angle_alpha   90.00
_cell.angle_beta   90.00
_cell.angle_gamma   90.00
#
_symmetry.space_group_name_H-M   'P 1'
#
loop_
_entity.id
_entity.type
_entity.pdbx_description
1 polymer ?
#
loop_
_entity_poly.entity_id
_entity_poly.type
_entity_poly.pdbx_seq_one_letter_code
_entity_poly.pdbx_strand_id
1 'polypeptide(L)'
;WAGTIAHNDILGTGRIGDWASHGIEHELSGIYDIAHGAGLSIIFPAWMKYVYKQDVEKFAQFAVRVWNVEPDFKDIEKTALEGIETLKDFYEKIGLPITLKEANIPFDRLEEMAEKCTEGGPVGNFVRLDKSDVLEILKLAR
;
A
#
# COMPACT_ATOMS: atom_id res chain seq x y z
N TRP A 1 11.04 19.38 -4.98
CA TRP A 1 9.93 19.71 -5.91
C TRP A 1 8.88 18.60 -5.96
N ALA A 2 9.20 17.39 -6.42
CA ALA A 2 8.22 16.30 -6.54
C ALA A 2 7.48 16.00 -5.21
N GLY A 3 8.21 15.90 -4.08
CA GLY A 3 7.59 15.72 -2.77
C GLY A 3 6.62 16.85 -2.36
N THR A 4 6.89 18.09 -2.77
CA THR A 4 5.99 19.24 -2.53
C THR A 4 4.70 19.09 -3.33
N ILE A 5 4.78 18.72 -4.62
CA ILE A 5 3.60 18.51 -5.47
C ILE A 5 2.77 17.32 -4.99
N ALA A 6 3.40 16.29 -4.44
CA ALA A 6 2.70 15.15 -3.86
C ALA A 6 1.88 15.51 -2.60
N HIS A 7 2.25 16.58 -1.89
CA HIS A 7 1.67 16.95 -0.58
C HIS A 7 1.14 18.38 -0.52
N ASN A 8 0.78 18.99 -1.66
CA ASN A 8 0.16 20.33 -1.70
C ASN A 8 -1.27 20.31 -2.26
N ASP A 9 -1.93 19.16 -2.20
CA ASP A 9 -3.33 18.91 -2.59
C ASP A 9 -3.69 19.10 -4.07
N ILE A 10 -2.75 19.53 -4.93
CA ILE A 10 -3.06 19.75 -6.34
C ILE A 10 -3.49 18.45 -7.04
N LEU A 11 -2.90 17.30 -6.67
CA LEU A 11 -3.27 15.99 -7.20
C LEU A 11 -4.64 15.49 -6.72
N GLY A 12 -5.13 16.03 -5.60
CA GLY A 12 -6.44 15.73 -5.01
C GLY A 12 -7.58 16.58 -5.55
N THR A 13 -7.30 17.61 -6.36
CA THR A 13 -8.35 18.51 -6.88
C THR A 13 -9.40 17.73 -7.69
N GLY A 14 -10.65 17.75 -7.22
CA GLY A 14 -11.77 17.02 -7.84
C GLY A 14 -11.80 15.52 -7.56
N ARG A 15 -11.03 15.03 -6.58
CA ARG A 15 -10.94 13.61 -6.21
C ARG A 15 -11.00 13.44 -4.70
N ILE A 16 -11.39 12.24 -4.26
CA ILE A 16 -11.26 11.80 -2.87
C ILE A 16 -10.06 10.86 -2.82
N GLY A 17 -9.06 11.19 -1.99
CA GLY A 17 -7.87 10.37 -1.80
C GLY A 17 -8.17 9.10 -0.99
N ASP A 18 -7.38 8.05 -1.20
CA ASP A 18 -7.34 6.90 -0.30
C ASP A 18 -6.21 7.09 0.71
N TRP A 19 -6.48 6.76 1.98
CA TRP A 19 -5.55 6.89 3.09
C TRP A 19 -5.45 5.62 3.94
N ALA A 20 -6.00 4.48 3.47
CA ALA A 20 -5.96 3.23 4.21
C ALA A 20 -4.53 2.76 4.47
N SER A 21 -3.67 2.74 3.44
CA SER A 21 -2.28 2.32 3.59
C SER A 21 -1.51 3.18 4.60
N HIS A 22 -1.79 4.48 4.67
CA HIS A 22 -1.22 5.37 5.68
C HIS A 22 -1.77 5.08 7.08
N GLY A 23 -3.08 4.88 7.21
CA GLY A 23 -3.70 4.53 8.50
C GLY A 23 -3.17 3.21 9.07
N ILE A 24 -2.94 2.20 8.22
CA ILE A 24 -2.34 0.93 8.64
C ILE A 24 -0.89 1.15 9.06
N GLU A 25 -0.13 1.92 8.28
CA GLU A 25 1.26 2.22 8.57
C GLU A 25 1.44 3.01 9.88
N HIS A 26 0.54 3.94 10.20
CA HIS A 26 0.62 4.70 11.45
C HIS A 26 0.63 3.78 12.69
N GLU A 27 -0.02 2.62 12.63
CA GLU A 27 0.02 1.65 13.72
C GLU A 27 1.38 0.94 13.82
N LEU A 28 2.05 0.68 12.69
CA LEU A 28 3.43 0.16 12.70
C LEU A 28 4.38 1.18 13.33
N SER A 29 4.37 2.42 12.84
CA SER A 29 5.19 3.51 13.36
C SER A 29 4.87 3.80 14.84
N GLY A 30 3.60 3.79 15.22
CA GLY A 30 3.17 4.06 16.59
C GLY A 30 3.56 2.98 17.60
N ILE A 31 3.70 1.72 17.17
CA ILE A 31 4.06 0.61 18.06
C ILE A 31 5.57 0.32 18.04
N TYR A 32 6.21 0.40 16.87
CA TYR A 32 7.59 -0.08 16.66
C TYR A 32 8.60 1.01 16.28
N ASP A 33 8.19 2.28 16.22
CA ASP A 33 9.05 3.44 15.92
C ASP A 33 9.86 3.28 14.61
N ILE A 34 9.25 2.62 13.62
CA ILE A 34 9.80 2.56 12.26
C ILE A 34 9.67 3.94 11.59
N ALA A 35 10.62 4.30 10.74
CA ALA A 35 10.48 5.50 9.94
C ALA A 35 9.27 5.39 8.99
N HIS A 36 8.41 6.42 8.96
CA HIS A 36 7.14 6.43 8.21
C HIS A 36 7.25 5.90 6.76
N GLY A 37 8.26 6.39 6.01
CA GLY A 37 8.47 5.95 4.62
C GLY A 37 8.88 4.48 4.47
N ALA A 38 9.56 3.92 5.48
CA ALA A 38 9.93 2.50 5.51
C ALA A 38 8.75 1.61 5.94
N GLY A 39 7.86 2.12 6.81
CA GLY A 39 6.58 1.44 7.06
C GLY A 39 5.71 1.40 5.81
N LEU A 40 5.64 2.51 5.06
CA LEU A 40 4.83 2.59 3.84
C LEU A 40 5.35 1.68 2.73
N SER A 41 6.67 1.49 2.58
CA SER A 41 7.22 0.58 1.57
C SER A 41 6.84 -0.89 1.80
N ILE A 42 6.53 -1.25 3.05
CA ILE A 42 6.02 -2.57 3.43
C ILE A 42 4.50 -2.65 3.16
N ILE A 43 3.74 -1.67 3.65
CA ILE A 43 2.27 -1.72 3.65
C ILE A 43 1.67 -1.43 2.28
N PHE A 44 2.24 -0.49 1.52
CA PHE A 44 1.62 -0.02 0.28
C PHE A 44 1.49 -1.15 -0.76
N PRO A 45 2.53 -1.97 -1.07
CA PRO A 45 2.38 -3.09 -1.99
C PRO A 45 1.41 -4.17 -1.49
N ALA A 46 1.38 -4.44 -0.18
CA ALA A 46 0.45 -5.39 0.43
C ALA A 46 -1.02 -4.91 0.29
N TRP A 47 -1.27 -3.63 0.56
CA TRP A 47 -2.56 -2.99 0.33
C TRP A 47 -2.97 -3.07 -1.14
N MET A 48 -2.07 -2.71 -2.07
CA MET A 48 -2.33 -2.80 -3.52
C MET A 48 -2.74 -4.22 -3.90
N LYS A 49 -2.01 -5.24 -3.43
CA LYS A 49 -2.29 -6.66 -3.69
C LYS A 49 -3.63 -7.12 -3.11
N TYR A 50 -4.10 -6.49 -2.03
CA TYR A 50 -5.41 -6.76 -1.47
C TYR A 50 -6.54 -6.13 -2.30
N VAL A 51 -6.38 -4.86 -2.71
CA VAL A 51 -7.48 -4.08 -3.31
C VAL A 51 -7.52 -4.09 -4.84
N TYR A 52 -6.48 -4.57 -5.53
CA TYR A 52 -6.36 -4.34 -6.99
C TYR A 52 -7.54 -4.87 -7.81
N LYS A 53 -8.22 -5.92 -7.34
CA LYS A 53 -9.39 -6.50 -8.01
C LYS A 53 -10.58 -5.55 -8.08
N GLN A 54 -10.62 -4.51 -7.25
CA GLN A 54 -11.65 -3.47 -7.32
C GLN A 54 -11.59 -2.68 -8.65
N ASP A 55 -10.39 -2.47 -9.21
CA ASP A 55 -10.19 -1.79 -10.49
C ASP A 55 -8.85 -2.21 -11.12
N VAL A 56 -8.83 -3.38 -11.75
CA VAL A 56 -7.62 -3.96 -12.33
C VAL A 56 -7.02 -3.04 -13.41
N GLU A 57 -7.86 -2.36 -14.19
CA GLU A 57 -7.41 -1.45 -15.26
C GLU A 57 -6.63 -0.25 -14.71
N LYS A 58 -7.02 0.28 -13.55
CA LYS A 58 -6.27 1.36 -12.89
C LYS A 58 -4.88 0.92 -12.44
N PHE A 59 -4.73 -0.30 -11.93
CA PHE A 59 -3.43 -0.86 -11.56
C PHE A 59 -2.58 -1.20 -12.79
N ALA A 60 -3.18 -1.71 -13.86
CA ALA A 60 -2.48 -1.92 -15.13
C ALA A 60 -2.04 -0.57 -15.75
N GLN A 61 -2.87 0.47 -15.67
CA GLN A 61 -2.50 1.82 -16.10
C GLN A 61 -1.31 2.36 -15.30
N PHE A 62 -1.27 2.13 -13.99
CA PHE A 62 -0.11 2.45 -13.15
C PHE A 62 1.16 1.72 -13.63
N ALA A 63 1.06 0.40 -13.84
CA ALA A 63 2.17 -0.42 -14.33
C ALA A 63 2.74 0.11 -15.65
N VAL A 64 1.89 0.38 -16.64
CA VAL A 64 2.31 0.85 -17.96
C VAL A 64 2.87 2.27 -17.89
N ARG A 65 2.16 3.21 -17.24
CA ARG A 65 2.52 4.64 -17.31
C ARG A 65 3.65 5.06 -16.40
N VAL A 66 3.82 4.39 -15.26
CA VAL A 66 4.83 4.75 -14.25
C VAL A 66 6.07 3.88 -14.39
N TRP A 67 5.88 2.59 -14.66
CA TRP A 67 6.97 1.60 -14.69
C TRP A 67 7.33 1.10 -16.08
N ASN A 68 6.61 1.52 -17.12
CA ASN A 68 6.83 1.08 -18.49
C ASN A 68 6.74 -0.45 -18.63
N VAL A 69 5.85 -1.08 -17.86
CA VAL A 69 5.47 -2.49 -18.04
C VAL A 69 4.74 -2.62 -19.38
N GLU A 70 5.10 -3.63 -20.17
CA GLU A 70 4.45 -3.90 -21.45
C GLU A 70 3.01 -4.42 -21.22
N PRO A 71 1.98 -3.81 -21.82
CA PRO A 71 0.59 -4.22 -21.59
C PRO A 71 0.29 -5.58 -22.21
N ASP A 72 -0.18 -6.53 -21.40
CA ASP A 72 -0.75 -7.79 -21.86
C ASP A 72 -2.26 -7.61 -22.07
N PHE A 73 -2.67 -7.31 -23.30
CA PHE A 73 -4.08 -7.09 -23.63
C PHE A 73 -4.96 -8.35 -23.50
N LYS A 74 -4.36 -9.54 -23.33
CA LYS A 74 -5.10 -10.78 -23.06
C LYS A 74 -5.24 -11.03 -21.56
N ASP A 75 -4.38 -10.43 -20.75
CA ASP A 75 -4.34 -10.59 -19.30
C ASP A 75 -3.93 -9.27 -18.63
N ILE A 76 -4.91 -8.38 -18.50
CA ILE A 76 -4.72 -7.07 -17.85
C ILE A 76 -4.40 -7.24 -16.36
N GLU A 77 -4.86 -8.32 -15.72
CA GLU A 77 -4.55 -8.64 -14.33
C GLU A 77 -3.08 -8.95 -14.13
N LYS A 78 -2.47 -9.71 -15.04
CA LYS A 78 -1.02 -9.92 -15.05
C LYS A 78 -0.25 -8.60 -15.16
N THR A 79 -0.68 -7.70 -16.03
CA THR A 79 -0.06 -6.36 -16.19
C THR A 79 -0.14 -5.56 -14.88
N ALA A 80 -1.30 -5.58 -14.21
CA ALA A 80 -1.51 -4.91 -12.92
C ALA A 80 -0.59 -5.48 -11.83
N LEU A 81 -0.52 -6.81 -11.72
CA LEU A 81 0.32 -7.50 -10.72
C LEU A 81 1.81 -7.25 -10.95
N GLU A 82 2.26 -7.23 -12.21
CA GLU A 82 3.65 -6.90 -12.56
C GLU A 82 4.03 -5.47 -12.15
N GLY A 83 3.10 -4.51 -12.25
CA GLY A 83 3.32 -3.15 -11.73
C GLY A 83 3.45 -3.08 -10.21
N ILE A 84 2.69 -3.91 -9.48
CA ILE A 84 2.79 -4.00 -8.02
C ILE A 84 4.14 -4.59 -7.62
N GLU A 85 4.59 -5.65 -8.29
CA GLU A 85 5.91 -6.25 -8.02
C GLU A 85 7.04 -5.27 -8.39
N THR A 86 6.94 -4.57 -9.51
CA THR A 86 7.95 -3.58 -9.92
C THR A 86 8.09 -2.43 -8.91
N LEU A 87 6.99 -1.99 -8.29
CA LEU A 87 7.05 -1.00 -7.20
C LEU A 87 7.79 -1.56 -5.98
N LYS A 88 7.53 -2.82 -5.64
CA LYS A 88 8.18 -3.51 -4.52
C LYS A 88 9.69 -3.67 -4.78
N ASP A 89 10.07 -4.11 -5.97
CA ASP A 89 11.47 -4.20 -6.41
C ASP A 89 12.16 -2.83 -6.38
N PHE A 90 11.46 -1.77 -6.75
CA PHE A 90 11.99 -0.42 -6.64
C PHE A 90 12.30 -0.03 -5.20
N TYR A 91 11.41 -0.32 -4.25
CA TYR A 91 11.66 -0.06 -2.82
C TYR A 91 12.88 -0.82 -2.30
N GLU A 92 12.99 -2.11 -2.62
CA GLU A 92 14.16 -2.91 -2.26
C GLU A 92 15.45 -2.31 -2.85
N LYS A 93 15.42 -1.95 -4.15
CA LYS A 93 16.56 -1.36 -4.85
C LYS A 93 17.07 -0.06 -4.24
N ILE A 94 16.18 0.75 -3.65
CA ILE A 94 16.57 2.00 -2.97
C ILE A 94 16.86 1.81 -1.48
N GLY A 95 16.88 0.56 -0.98
CA GLY A 95 17.26 0.21 0.39
C GLY A 95 16.15 0.36 1.41
N LEU A 96 14.88 0.36 0.99
CA LEU A 96 13.73 0.32 1.89
C LEU A 96 13.27 -1.13 2.13
N PRO A 97 12.79 -1.46 3.34
CA PRO A 97 12.24 -2.78 3.62
C PRO A 97 10.92 -2.97 2.86
N ILE A 98 10.68 -4.19 2.38
CA ILE A 98 9.47 -4.58 1.65
C ILE A 98 8.62 -5.60 2.41
N THR A 99 9.12 -6.09 3.55
CA THR A 99 8.40 -6.97 4.47
C THR A 99 8.59 -6.52 5.93
N LEU A 100 7.62 -6.85 6.80
CA LEU A 100 7.75 -6.66 8.24
C LEU A 100 9.00 -7.36 8.80
N LYS A 101 9.31 -8.55 8.26
CA LYS A 101 10.49 -9.32 8.67
C LYS A 101 11.79 -8.57 8.39
N GLU A 102 11.95 -7.94 7.22
CA GLU A 102 13.14 -7.16 6.88
C GLU A 102 13.31 -5.94 7.79
N ALA A 103 12.20 -5.35 8.25
CA ALA A 103 12.21 -4.28 9.23
C ALA A 103 12.40 -4.75 10.67
N ASN A 104 12.59 -6.06 10.91
CA ASN A 104 12.66 -6.67 12.24
C ASN A 104 11.42 -6.42 13.12
N ILE A 105 10.25 -6.27 12.48
CA ILE A 105 8.98 -6.11 13.17
C ILE A 105 8.36 -7.50 13.44
N PRO A 106 8.05 -7.85 14.70
CA PRO A 106 7.39 -9.11 15.03
C PRO A 106 5.91 -9.12 14.60
N PHE A 107 5.39 -10.34 14.40
CA PHE A 107 4.00 -10.58 13.99
C PHE A 107 3.02 -10.77 15.16
N ASP A 108 3.39 -10.33 16.36
CA ASP A 108 2.71 -10.59 17.62
C ASP A 108 1.56 -9.63 17.93
N ARG A 109 1.50 -8.48 17.23
CA ARG A 109 0.50 -7.42 17.47
C ARG A 109 -0.31 -7.04 16.22
N LEU A 110 -0.42 -7.92 15.23
CA LEU A 110 -1.16 -7.61 14.00
C LEU A 110 -2.64 -7.32 14.28
N GLU A 111 -3.27 -8.07 15.18
CA GLU A 111 -4.66 -7.90 15.58
C GLU A 111 -4.91 -6.57 16.28
N GLU A 112 -3.97 -6.12 17.10
CA GLU A 112 -4.03 -4.82 17.77
C GLU A 112 -3.90 -3.68 16.77
N MET A 113 -2.94 -3.77 15.83
CA MET A 113 -2.79 -2.78 14.77
C MET A 113 -4.06 -2.68 13.92
N ALA A 114 -4.65 -3.81 13.54
CA ALA A 114 -5.89 -3.82 12.76
C ALA A 114 -7.07 -3.19 13.52
N GLU A 115 -7.17 -3.45 14.83
CA GLU A 115 -8.22 -2.88 15.67
C GLU A 115 -8.07 -1.36 15.83
N LYS A 116 -6.88 -0.88 16.19
CA LYS A 116 -6.62 0.55 16.37
C LYS A 116 -6.81 1.33 15.07
N CYS A 117 -6.33 0.79 13.95
CA CYS A 117 -6.52 1.38 12.62
C CYS A 117 -8.00 1.60 12.28
N THR A 118 -8.89 0.75 12.80
CA THR A 118 -10.32 0.74 12.47
C THR A 118 -11.24 1.13 13.63
N GLU A 119 -10.69 1.70 14.71
CA GLU A 119 -11.46 2.10 15.91
C GLU A 119 -12.55 3.14 15.57
N GLY A 120 -12.25 4.04 14.62
CA GLY A 120 -13.20 5.03 14.08
C GLY A 120 -14.16 4.47 13.01
N GLY A 121 -14.15 3.17 12.75
CA GLY A 121 -14.86 2.50 11.66
C GLY A 121 -13.95 2.16 10.47
N PRO A 122 -14.52 1.67 9.35
CA PRO A 122 -13.73 1.23 8.21
C PRO A 122 -12.84 2.35 7.63
N VAL A 123 -11.68 1.98 7.10
CA VAL A 123 -10.71 2.90 6.47
C VAL A 123 -10.71 2.77 4.95
N GLY A 124 -10.07 3.70 4.24
CA GLY A 124 -9.99 3.69 2.78
C GLY A 124 -11.21 4.30 2.08
N ASN A 125 -11.01 4.73 0.84
CA ASN A 125 -12.06 5.30 -0.02
C ASN A 125 -12.17 4.57 -1.36
N PHE A 126 -11.10 3.90 -1.79
CA PHE A 126 -11.08 3.05 -2.97
C PHE A 126 -11.77 1.71 -2.69
N VAL A 127 -11.47 1.11 -1.53
CA VAL A 127 -12.23 0.02 -0.90
C VAL A 127 -12.41 0.40 0.57
N ARG A 128 -13.60 0.15 1.13
CA ARG A 128 -13.84 0.32 2.58
C ARG A 128 -13.34 -0.94 3.29
N LEU A 129 -12.33 -0.78 4.13
CA LEU A 129 -11.61 -1.88 4.78
C LEU A 129 -11.96 -1.91 6.27
N ASP A 130 -12.49 -3.03 6.74
CA ASP A 130 -12.74 -3.29 8.15
C ASP A 130 -11.52 -3.93 8.84
N LYS A 131 -11.65 -4.25 10.14
CA LYS A 131 -10.58 -4.87 10.93
C LYS A 131 -10.04 -6.15 10.28
N SER A 132 -10.92 -6.98 9.71
CA SER A 132 -10.52 -8.24 9.09
C SER A 132 -9.72 -8.00 7.80
N ASP A 133 -10.13 -7.02 7.00
CA ASP A 133 -9.39 -6.62 5.80
C ASP A 133 -7.99 -6.10 6.14
N VAL A 134 -7.90 -5.21 7.14
CA VAL A 134 -6.61 -4.66 7.59
C VAL A 134 -5.69 -5.77 8.11
N LEU A 135 -6.25 -6.73 8.85
CA LEU A 135 -5.49 -7.87 9.34
C LEU A 135 -4.95 -8.74 8.19
N GLU A 136 -5.72 -8.97 7.13
CA GLU A 136 -5.23 -9.69 5.94
C GLU A 136 -4.15 -8.90 5.19
N ILE A 137 -4.27 -7.58 5.09
CA ILE A 137 -3.22 -6.72 4.51
C ILE A 137 -1.92 -6.85 5.33
N LEU A 138 -2.00 -6.78 6.66
CA LEU A 138 -0.84 -6.96 7.54
C LEU A 138 -0.21 -8.36 7.40
N LYS A 139 -1.02 -9.39 7.14
CA LYS A 139 -0.53 -10.75 6.85
C LYS A 139 0.13 -10.88 5.47
N LEU A 140 -0.34 -10.13 4.48
CA LEU A 140 0.30 -10.07 3.15
C LEU A 140 1.66 -9.37 3.20
N ALA A 141 1.88 -8.50 4.19
CA ALA A 141 3.11 -7.74 4.40
C ALA A 141 4.21 -8.49 5.17
N ARG A 142 4.03 -9.80 5.42
CA ARG A 142 4.94 -10.61 6.25
C ARG A 142 6.31 -10.84 5.64
#